data_AF-A0A953EH90-F1
#
_entry.id   AF-A0A953EH90-F1
#
_cell.length_a   1.000
_cell.length_b   1.000
_cell.length_c   1.000
_cell.angle_alpha   90.00
_cell.angle_beta   90.00
_cell.angle_gamma   90.00
#
_symmetry.space_group_name_H-M   'P 1'
#
loop_
_entity.id
_entity.type
_entity.pdbx_description
1 polymer ?
#
loop_
_entity_poly.entity_id
_entity_poly.type
_entity_poly.pdbx_seq_one_letter_code
_entity_poly.pdbx_strand_id
1 'polypeptide(L)'
;HPRLHLLEDGEEFLPGLTAHLCPGHTPGCLVYRLTGNEVPVVFSGDAAKNRAELLSMKTDMTMDAAASRASLERIWSLWRQEPGTLLIPGHDLTMRLDAAGRPEYVGQRRASIAAWFSEELEVMQEFDLSAPRF
;
A
#
# COMPACT_ATOMS: atom_id res chain seq x y z
N HIS A 1 4.45 27.22 10.37
CA HIS A 1 3.22 27.24 11.19
C HIS A 1 3.54 26.60 12.54
N PRO A 2 3.09 27.12 13.70
CA PRO A 2 3.55 26.68 15.03
C PRO A 2 3.23 25.22 15.39
N ARG A 3 2.31 24.57 14.66
CA ARG A 3 1.98 23.14 14.82
C ARG A 3 2.55 22.23 13.72
N LEU A 4 3.42 22.76 12.86
CA LEU A 4 4.04 21.99 11.78
C LEU A 4 5.44 21.56 12.22
N HIS A 5 5.68 20.25 12.19
CA HIS A 5 7.00 19.65 12.28
C HIS A 5 7.31 19.00 10.94
N LEU A 6 8.50 19.23 10.40
CA LEU A 6 8.98 18.58 9.18
C LEU A 6 9.80 17.35 9.59
N LEU A 7 9.67 16.27 8.82
CA LEU A 7 10.38 15.02 9.07
C LEU A 7 11.52 14.88 8.07
N GLU A 8 12.67 14.44 8.56
CA GLU A 8 13.84 14.09 7.75
C GLU A 8 13.83 12.60 7.35
N ASP A 9 14.59 12.25 6.30
CA ASP A 9 14.74 10.84 5.91
C ASP A 9 15.41 10.03 7.04
N GLY A 10 14.75 8.96 7.48
CA GLY A 10 15.20 8.08 8.55
C GLY A 10 14.85 8.56 9.96
N GLU A 11 14.18 9.71 10.12
CA GLU A 11 13.80 10.23 11.43
C GLU A 11 12.81 9.31 12.14
N GLU A 12 13.13 8.92 13.38
CA GLU A 12 12.18 8.34 14.32
C GLU A 12 11.45 9.46 15.06
N PHE A 13 10.20 9.71 14.69
CA PHE A 13 9.41 10.83 15.22
C PHE A 13 8.37 10.41 16.26
N LEU A 14 8.14 9.09 16.40
CA LEU A 14 7.39 8.45 17.48
C LEU A 14 8.09 7.13 17.82
N PRO A 15 7.95 6.61 19.06
CA PRO A 15 8.60 5.36 19.47
C PRO A 15 8.30 4.20 18.52
N GLY A 16 9.36 3.67 17.90
CA GLY A 16 9.30 2.58 16.94
C GLY A 16 8.72 2.95 15.58
N LEU A 17 8.54 4.23 15.24
CA LEU A 17 8.01 4.68 13.95
C LEU A 17 9.01 5.60 13.24
N THR A 18 9.56 5.13 12.12
CA THR A 18 10.51 5.88 11.30
C THR A 18 9.88 6.38 10.01
N ALA A 19 10.23 7.60 9.59
CA ALA A 19 9.88 8.16 8.29
C ALA A 19 10.99 7.90 7.27
N HIS A 20 10.62 7.58 6.03
CA HIS A 20 11.54 7.33 4.94
C HIS A 20 11.13 8.12 3.70
N LEU A 21 11.99 9.02 3.25
CA LEU A 21 11.76 9.80 2.03
C LEU A 21 11.78 8.87 0.81
N CYS A 22 10.65 8.85 0.11
CA CYS A 22 10.40 7.99 -1.04
C CYS A 22 9.82 8.84 -2.17
N PRO A 23 10.66 9.68 -2.83
CA PRO A 23 10.22 10.61 -3.84
C PRO A 23 9.73 9.86 -5.10
N GLY A 24 9.00 10.58 -5.96
CA GLY A 24 8.50 10.05 -7.21
C GLY A 24 7.06 10.45 -7.41
N HIS A 25 6.13 9.84 -6.66
CA HIS A 25 4.72 10.24 -6.68
C HIS A 25 4.57 11.75 -6.42
N THR A 26 5.26 12.22 -5.37
CA THR A 26 5.59 13.63 -5.15
C THR A 26 7.04 13.73 -4.63
N PRO A 27 7.70 14.89 -4.71
CA PRO A 27 9.06 15.05 -4.18
C PRO A 27 9.18 14.79 -2.67
N GLY A 28 8.12 15.05 -1.90
CA GLY A 28 8.08 14.90 -0.44
C GLY A 28 7.29 13.69 0.05
N CYS A 29 7.07 12.68 -0.80
CA CYS A 29 6.32 11.50 -0.39
C CYS A 29 7.13 10.69 0.65
N LEU A 30 6.46 10.28 1.73
CA LEU A 30 7.05 9.55 2.85
C LEU A 30 6.44 8.15 2.96
N VAL A 31 7.30 7.19 3.26
CA VAL A 31 6.95 5.83 3.69
C VAL A 31 7.25 5.72 5.18
N TYR A 32 6.40 5.06 5.93
CA TYR A 32 6.61 4.89 7.37
C TYR A 32 6.85 3.42 7.70
N ARG A 33 7.78 3.15 8.62
CA ARG A 33 8.01 1.80 9.15
C ARG A 33 7.78 1.79 10.65
N LEU A 34 6.87 0.94 11.10
CA LEU A 34 6.53 0.70 12.50
C LEU A 34 7.16 -0.61 12.96
N THR A 35 7.95 -0.56 14.03
CA THR A 35 8.49 -1.72 14.76
C THR A 35 8.15 -1.70 16.25
N GLY A 36 7.39 -0.70 16.72
CA GLY A 36 6.95 -0.60 18.11
C GLY A 36 5.80 -1.55 18.48
N ASN A 37 5.45 -2.49 17.60
CA ASN A 37 4.34 -3.44 17.75
C ASN A 37 4.82 -4.89 17.55
N GLU A 38 3.93 -5.87 17.79
CA GLU A 38 4.27 -7.31 17.70
C GLU A 38 4.68 -7.75 16.28
N VAL A 39 4.09 -7.14 15.25
CA VAL A 39 4.37 -7.46 13.84
C VAL A 39 4.75 -6.17 13.11
N PRO A 40 5.97 -6.02 12.59
CA PRO A 40 6.36 -4.79 11.90
C PRO A 40 5.43 -4.45 10.73
N VAL A 41 5.28 -3.15 10.46
CA VAL A 41 4.42 -2.65 9.39
C VAL A 41 5.16 -1.61 8.56
N VAL A 42 5.04 -1.70 7.24
CA VAL A 42 5.44 -0.65 6.30
C VAL A 42 4.18 -0.03 5.71
N PHE A 43 4.04 1.28 5.84
CA PHE A 43 2.96 2.06 5.23
C PHE A 43 3.54 2.79 4.02
N SER A 44 3.23 2.33 2.81
CA SER A 44 3.86 2.90 1.61
C SER A 44 3.15 4.12 1.04
N GLY A 45 1.92 4.40 1.48
CA GLY A 45 1.10 5.47 0.91
C GLY A 45 1.08 5.40 -0.62
N ASP A 46 1.26 6.54 -1.27
CA ASP A 46 1.26 6.62 -2.74
C ASP A 46 2.64 6.38 -3.39
N ALA A 47 3.70 6.13 -2.60
CA ALA A 47 4.98 5.68 -3.13
C ALA A 47 4.89 4.23 -3.67
N ALA A 48 3.98 3.42 -3.13
CA ALA A 48 3.49 2.19 -3.75
C ALA A 48 2.01 1.99 -3.44
N LYS A 49 1.16 2.11 -4.46
CA LYS A 49 -0.30 2.13 -4.32
C LYS A 49 -0.92 0.75 -4.30
N ASN A 50 -0.31 -0.22 -4.96
CA ASN A 50 -0.86 -1.57 -5.08
C ASN A 50 0.21 -2.61 -5.40
N ARG A 51 -0.17 -3.89 -5.36
CA ARG A 51 0.71 -5.02 -5.68
C ARG A 51 1.27 -4.98 -7.10
N ALA A 52 0.52 -4.47 -8.06
CA ALA A 52 0.97 -4.40 -9.45
C ALA A 52 2.16 -3.45 -9.60
N GLU A 53 2.15 -2.30 -8.91
CA GLU A 53 3.29 -1.38 -8.90
C GLU A 53 4.53 -2.03 -8.27
N LEU A 54 4.37 -2.72 -7.14
CA LEU A 54 5.47 -3.41 -6.44
C LEU A 54 6.08 -4.54 -7.26
N LEU A 55 5.26 -5.31 -7.99
CA LEU A 55 5.75 -6.43 -8.81
C LEU A 55 6.33 -5.96 -10.14
N SER A 56 5.73 -4.94 -10.76
CA SER A 56 6.19 -4.44 -12.06
C SER A 56 7.35 -3.45 -11.94
N MET A 57 7.59 -2.91 -10.74
CA MET A 57 8.53 -1.81 -10.48
C MET A 57 8.20 -0.55 -11.29
N LYS A 58 6.92 -0.31 -11.55
CA LYS A 58 6.40 0.83 -12.33
C LYS A 58 5.22 1.47 -11.60
N THR A 59 5.12 2.79 -11.70
CA THR A 59 4.01 3.59 -11.17
C THR A 59 3.37 4.39 -12.31
N ASP A 60 2.05 4.55 -12.30
CA ASP A 60 1.34 5.34 -13.31
C ASP A 60 1.27 6.82 -12.91
N MET A 61 0.62 7.13 -11.79
CA MET A 61 0.48 8.50 -11.25
C MET A 61 1.73 8.95 -10.49
N THR A 62 2.74 9.42 -11.23
CA THR A 62 4.01 9.89 -10.67
C THR A 62 4.54 11.18 -11.31
N MET A 63 5.22 12.01 -10.52
CA MET A 63 5.95 13.20 -11.00
C MET A 63 7.36 12.85 -11.51
N ASP A 64 7.96 11.76 -11.01
CA ASP A 64 9.27 11.25 -11.43
C ASP A 64 9.31 9.72 -11.37
N ALA A 65 9.34 9.09 -12.55
CA ALA A 65 9.35 7.63 -12.68
C ALA A 65 10.65 6.97 -12.20
N ALA A 66 11.81 7.63 -12.38
CA ALA A 66 13.09 7.08 -11.94
C ALA A 66 13.18 7.12 -10.40
N ALA A 67 12.78 8.24 -9.80
CA ALA A 67 12.66 8.36 -8.34
C ALA A 67 11.65 7.35 -7.78
N SER A 68 10.50 7.15 -8.44
CA SER A 68 9.50 6.17 -8.02
C SER A 68 10.07 4.76 -8.02
N ARG A 69 10.86 4.39 -9.03
CA ARG A 69 11.51 3.08 -9.07
C ARG A 69 12.48 2.89 -7.89
N ALA A 70 13.30 3.89 -7.58
CA ALA A 70 14.19 3.84 -6.41
C ALA A 70 13.40 3.74 -5.10
N SER A 71 12.26 4.43 -5.00
CA SER A 71 11.34 4.32 -3.87
C SER A 71 10.72 2.92 -3.74
N LEU A 72 10.32 2.29 -4.84
CA LEU A 72 9.84 0.90 -4.84
C LEU A 72 10.94 -0.07 -4.38
N GLU A 73 12.19 0.14 -4.79
CA GLU A 73 13.34 -0.65 -4.31
C GLU A 73 13.56 -0.48 -2.80
N ARG A 74 13.44 0.76 -2.30
CA ARG A 74 13.51 1.06 -0.86
C ARG A 74 12.37 0.40 -0.08
N ILE A 75 11.14 0.45 -0.59
CA ILE A 75 9.97 -0.22 0.03
C ILE A 75 10.20 -1.73 0.11
N TRP A 76 10.71 -2.35 -0.97
CA TRP A 76 11.08 -3.77 -0.96
C TRP A 76 12.16 -4.10 0.07
N SER A 77 13.17 -3.24 0.20
CA SER A 77 14.21 -3.39 1.22
C SER A 77 13.60 -3.37 2.61
N LEU A 78 12.81 -2.33 2.94
CA LEU A 78 12.14 -2.19 4.24
C LEU A 78 11.22 -3.38 4.56
N TRP A 79 10.44 -3.84 3.58
CA TRP A 79 9.49 -4.94 3.75
C TRP A 79 10.18 -6.28 4.01
N ARG A 80 11.38 -6.49 3.45
CA ARG A 80 12.16 -7.73 3.58
C ARG A 80 13.04 -7.78 4.83
N GLN A 81 13.18 -6.68 5.57
CA GLN A 81 14.06 -6.63 6.75
C GLN A 81 13.66 -7.64 7.81
N GLU A 82 12.37 -7.91 7.98
CA GLU A 82 11.87 -8.83 9.01
C GLU A 82 10.76 -9.74 8.44
N PRO A 83 10.90 -11.07 8.55
CA PRO A 83 9.85 -12.01 8.13
C PRO A 83 8.52 -11.74 8.83
N GLY A 84 7.42 -11.84 8.09
CA GLY A 84 6.09 -11.56 8.62
C GLY A 84 5.68 -10.08 8.62
N THR A 85 6.59 -9.16 8.27
CA THR A 85 6.27 -7.72 8.12
C THR A 85 5.07 -7.53 7.19
N LEU A 86 4.12 -6.71 7.64
CA LEU A 86 2.97 -6.30 6.83
C LEU A 86 3.36 -5.10 5.96
N LEU A 87 2.87 -5.07 4.73
CA LEU A 87 2.87 -3.88 3.88
C LEU A 87 1.42 -3.42 3.70
N ILE A 88 1.16 -2.16 4.05
CA ILE A 88 -0.11 -1.48 3.83
C ILE A 88 0.10 -0.48 2.68
N PRO A 89 -0.31 -0.85 1.45
CA PRO A 89 -0.23 0.04 0.30
C PRO A 89 -1.33 1.09 0.33
N GLY A 90 -1.15 2.19 -0.40
CA GLY A 90 -2.11 3.30 -0.40
C GLY A 90 -3.51 2.87 -0.85
N HIS A 91 -3.62 2.08 -1.92
CA HIS A 91 -4.86 1.80 -2.64
C HIS A 91 -5.10 0.30 -2.89
N ASP A 92 -4.59 -0.58 -2.03
CA ASP A 92 -4.78 -2.02 -2.16
C ASP A 92 -4.91 -2.68 -0.78
N LEU A 93 -5.23 -3.97 -0.75
CA LEU A 93 -5.25 -4.74 0.50
C LEU A 93 -3.85 -4.83 1.12
N THR A 94 -3.82 -4.93 2.45
CA THR A 94 -2.62 -5.30 3.19
C THR A 94 -2.02 -6.59 2.65
N MET A 95 -0.71 -6.67 2.62
CA MET A 95 0.04 -7.84 2.17
C MET A 95 1.07 -8.27 3.19
N ARG A 96 1.50 -9.52 3.10
CA ARG A 96 2.73 -10.03 3.70
C ARG A 96 3.51 -10.85 2.67
N LEU A 97 4.76 -11.16 2.96
CA LEU A 97 5.54 -12.07 2.12
C LEU A 97 5.32 -13.51 2.57
N ASP A 98 5.06 -14.41 1.62
CA ASP A 98 5.07 -15.85 1.86
C ASP A 98 6.50 -16.38 2.08
N ALA A 99 6.64 -17.68 2.36
CA ALA A 99 7.95 -18.32 2.56
C ALA A 99 8.88 -18.26 1.34
N ALA A 100 8.34 -18.00 0.14
CA ALA A 100 9.12 -17.81 -1.09
C ALA A 100 9.40 -16.33 -1.39
N GLY A 101 9.05 -15.41 -0.47
CA GLY A 101 9.25 -13.98 -0.63
C GLY A 101 8.25 -13.31 -1.58
N ARG A 102 7.11 -13.95 -1.87
CA ARG A 102 6.08 -13.44 -2.78
C ARG A 102 4.98 -12.73 -1.99
N PRO A 103 4.47 -11.57 -2.48
CA PRO A 103 3.34 -10.88 -1.87
C PRO A 103 2.06 -11.71 -1.89
N GLU A 104 1.50 -11.95 -0.70
CA GLU A 104 0.18 -12.52 -0.47
C GLU A 104 -0.74 -11.53 0.27
N TYR A 105 -2.02 -11.52 -0.10
CA TYR A 105 -3.01 -10.62 0.50
C TYR A 105 -3.45 -11.09 1.88
N VAL A 106 -3.56 -10.14 2.80
CA VAL A 106 -4.17 -10.30 4.12
C VAL A 106 -5.56 -9.67 4.06
N GLY A 107 -6.52 -10.40 3.50
CA GLY A 107 -7.89 -9.94 3.33
C GLY A 107 -8.54 -10.43 2.03
N GLN A 108 -9.79 -10.04 1.82
CA GLN A 108 -10.57 -10.37 0.63
C GLN A 108 -11.08 -9.10 -0.02
N ARG A 109 -10.99 -9.01 -1.35
CA ARG A 109 -11.64 -7.94 -2.10
C ARG A 109 -13.12 -8.26 -2.24
N ARG A 110 -13.94 -7.22 -2.18
CA ARG A 110 -15.36 -7.30 -2.51
C ARG A 110 -15.68 -6.20 -3.51
N ALA A 111 -16.29 -6.57 -4.61
CA ALA A 111 -16.79 -5.67 -5.63
C ALA A 111 -18.10 -6.25 -6.16
N SER A 112 -19.13 -5.44 -6.29
CA SER A 112 -20.40 -5.84 -6.88
C SER A 112 -21.05 -4.70 -7.65
N ILE A 113 -21.96 -5.06 -8.56
CA ILE A 113 -22.90 -4.13 -9.19
C ILE A 113 -24.27 -4.45 -8.60
N ALA A 114 -24.93 -3.45 -8.02
CA ALA A 114 -26.33 -3.54 -7.63
C ALA A 114 -27.19 -2.89 -8.73
N ALA A 115 -28.19 -3.61 -9.23
CA ALA A 115 -29.10 -3.10 -10.24
C ALA A 115 -30.57 -3.40 -9.89
N TRP A 116 -31.45 -2.48 -10.24
CA TRP A 116 -32.90 -2.60 -10.14
C TRP A 116 -33.46 -2.77 -11.55
N PHE A 117 -34.02 -3.94 -11.83
CA PHE A 117 -34.71 -4.23 -13.09
C PHE A 117 -36.23 -4.32 -12.93
N SER A 118 -36.71 -4.28 -11.69
CA SER A 118 -38.12 -4.35 -11.32
C SER A 118 -38.69 -2.95 -11.04
N GLU A 119 -40.02 -2.82 -11.00
CA GLU A 119 -40.71 -1.59 -10.58
C GLU A 119 -40.66 -1.38 -9.05
N GLU A 120 -40.34 -2.41 -8.27
CA GLU A 120 -40.17 -2.39 -6.82
C GLU A 120 -38.71 -2.14 -6.41
N LEU A 121 -38.49 -1.18 -5.49
CA LEU A 121 -37.16 -0.79 -5.01
C LEU A 121 -36.50 -1.84 -4.10
N GLU A 122 -37.29 -2.73 -3.52
CA GLU A 122 -36.83 -3.82 -2.67
C GLU A 122 -36.23 -4.97 -3.48
N VAL A 123 -36.50 -5.02 -4.79
CA VAL A 123 -36.02 -6.08 -5.69
C VAL A 123 -34.75 -5.61 -6.39
N MET A 124 -33.62 -5.86 -5.73
CA MET A 124 -32.28 -5.57 -6.23
C MET A 124 -31.57 -6.86 -6.64
N GLN A 125 -30.94 -6.85 -7.80
CA GLN A 125 -30.04 -7.92 -8.24
C GLN A 125 -28.59 -7.51 -8.03
N GLU A 126 -27.87 -8.28 -7.22
CA GLU A 126 -26.44 -8.09 -7.00
C GLU A 126 -25.64 -8.99 -7.95
N PHE A 127 -24.70 -8.39 -8.66
CA PHE A 127 -23.71 -9.08 -9.49
C PHE A 127 -22.35 -9.02 -8.78
N ASP A 128 -21.95 -10.12 -8.14
CA ASP A 128 -20.63 -10.23 -7.56
C ASP A 128 -19.55 -10.22 -8.67
N LEU A 129 -18.61 -9.28 -8.54
CA LEU A 129 -17.44 -9.11 -9.39
C LEU A 129 -16.15 -9.67 -8.74
N SER A 130 -16.25 -10.10 -7.48
CA SER A 130 -15.12 -10.64 -6.69
C SER A 130 -14.86 -12.11 -6.97
N ALA A 131 -15.87 -12.84 -7.47
CA ALA A 131 -15.72 -14.23 -7.89
C ALA A 131 -14.89 -14.31 -9.19
N PRO A 132 -13.94 -15.26 -9.30
CA PRO A 132 -13.19 -15.46 -10.54
C PRO A 132 -14.16 -15.74 -11.69
N ARG A 133 -14.18 -14.85 -12.69
CA ARG A 133 -14.89 -15.07 -13.94
C ARG A 133 -13.87 -15.58 -14.96
N PHE A 134 -13.92 -16.90 -15.16
CA PHE A 134 -13.29 -17.74 -16.19
C PHE A 134 -11.93 -17.32 -16.75
#